data_AF-A0A941MHT2-F1
#
_entry.id   AF-A0A941MHT2-F1
#
_cell.length_a   1.000
_cell.length_b   1.000
_cell.length_c   1.000
_cell.angle_alpha   90.00
_cell.angle_beta   90.00
_cell.angle_gamma   90.00
#
_symmetry.space_group_name_H-M   'P 1'
#
loop_
_entity.id
_entity.type
_entity.pdbx_description
1 polymer ?
#
loop_
_entity_poly.entity_id
_entity_poly.type
_entity_poly.pdbx_seq_one_letter_code
_entity_poly.pdbx_strand_id
1 'polypeptide(L)'
;MAYVTRATTKGGRDGRAVLEEGKLALAMALPKDLGGSGEGHNPEQLFALGWSSCFGQAVLLLAKKHGLDGQAAKVTCEVELDKDTTSFALKAHLTLAIPGADKDKLQALIEEAHQICPYSKATRNNIPVTLSVA
;
A
#
# COMPACT_ATOMS: atom_id res chain seq x y z
N MET A 1 6.15 -22.49 6.05
CA MET A 1 6.37 -21.05 6.25
C MET A 1 7.04 -20.50 4.99
N ALA A 2 6.49 -19.47 4.34
CA ALA A 2 7.01 -18.98 3.07
C ALA A 2 8.12 -17.92 3.23
N TYR A 3 7.96 -16.97 4.15
CA TYR A 3 8.93 -15.91 4.43
C TYR A 3 8.63 -15.26 5.80
N VAL A 4 9.64 -14.74 6.49
CA VAL A 4 9.51 -13.94 7.73
C VAL A 4 10.57 -12.84 7.73
N THR A 5 10.20 -11.65 8.21
CA THR A 5 11.12 -10.52 8.44
C THR A 5 10.75 -9.82 9.74
N ARG A 6 11.69 -9.07 10.34
CA ARG A 6 11.47 -8.33 11.59
C ARG A 6 12.02 -6.91 11.48
N ALA A 7 11.26 -5.97 12.03
CA ALA A 7 11.64 -4.58 12.18
C ALA A 7 11.47 -4.16 13.64
N THR A 8 12.37 -3.31 14.14
CA THR A 8 12.27 -2.72 15.48
C THR A 8 12.31 -1.20 15.37
N THR A 9 11.39 -0.53 16.05
CA THR A 9 11.30 0.93 16.10
C THR A 9 11.55 1.44 17.51
N LYS A 10 12.50 2.35 17.68
CA LYS A 10 12.76 3.08 18.93
C LYS A 10 12.32 4.53 18.78
N GLY A 11 11.58 5.08 19.74
CA GLY A 11 11.12 6.48 19.71
C GLY A 11 9.78 6.72 19.00
N GLY A 12 9.10 5.65 18.56
CA GLY A 12 7.76 5.75 17.98
C GLY A 12 7.72 6.57 16.69
N ARG A 13 6.73 7.47 16.58
CA ARG A 13 6.48 8.30 15.38
C ARG A 13 7.53 9.38 15.11
N ASP A 14 8.41 9.68 16.07
CA ASP A 14 9.52 10.64 15.93
C ASP A 14 10.87 9.95 16.21
N GLY A 15 10.95 8.68 15.81
CA GLY A 15 12.00 7.75 16.18
C GLY A 15 12.81 7.21 15.00
N ARG A 16 13.30 5.98 15.16
CA ARG A 16 14.04 5.24 14.13
C ARG A 16 13.52 3.82 14.02
N ALA A 17 13.10 3.43 12.82
CA ALA A 17 12.71 2.08 12.47
C ALA A 17 13.85 1.37 11.74
N VAL A 18 14.16 0.13 12.10
CA VAL A 18 15.29 -0.64 11.54
C VAL A 18 14.86 -2.06 11.22
N LEU A 19 15.14 -2.56 10.01
CA LEU A 19 15.04 -3.97 9.69
C LEU A 19 16.18 -4.73 10.36
N GLU A 20 15.88 -5.86 11.02
CA GLU A 20 16.88 -6.62 11.78
C GLU A 20 17.99 -7.22 10.91
N GLU A 21 17.71 -7.48 9.63
CA GLU A 21 18.71 -7.88 8.65
C GLU A 21 19.71 -6.76 8.31
N GLY A 22 19.55 -5.57 8.89
CA GLY A 22 20.44 -4.41 8.75
C GLY A 22 20.31 -3.66 7.43
N LYS A 23 19.52 -4.17 6.47
CA LYS A 23 19.46 -3.66 5.09
C LYS A 23 18.70 -2.34 4.93
N LEU A 24 17.88 -1.93 5.90
CA LEU A 24 17.12 -0.68 5.84
C LEU A 24 16.92 -0.09 7.24
N ALA A 25 17.12 1.22 7.35
CA ALA A 25 16.79 1.99 8.53
C ALA A 25 16.19 3.34 8.13
N LEU A 26 15.09 3.73 8.77
CA LEU A 26 14.30 4.90 8.44
C LEU A 26 14.21 5.81 9.67
N ALA A 27 14.46 7.10 9.47
CA ALA A 27 14.03 8.12 10.42
C ALA A 27 12.50 8.26 10.31
N MET A 28 11.82 8.24 11.44
CA MET A 28 10.38 8.40 11.52
C MET A 28 10.06 9.82 11.97
N ALA A 29 9.04 10.43 11.38
CA ALA A 29 8.54 11.73 11.78
C ALA A 29 7.02 11.78 11.67
N LEU A 30 6.37 12.51 12.58
CA LEU A 30 4.96 12.82 12.45
C LEU A 30 4.75 13.79 11.27
N PRO A 31 3.70 13.60 10.44
CA PRO A 31 3.39 14.53 9.35
C PRO A 31 3.17 15.96 9.84
N LYS A 32 3.48 16.96 8.98
CA LYS A 32 3.23 18.39 9.28
C LYS A 32 1.77 18.67 9.59
N ASP A 33 0.85 18.03 8.86
CA ASP A 33 -0.60 18.17 9.05
C ASP A 33 -1.09 17.67 10.42
N LEU A 34 -0.28 16.85 11.09
CA LEU A 34 -0.53 16.38 12.46
C LEU A 34 0.36 17.07 13.50
N GLY A 35 1.02 18.17 13.13
CA GLY A 35 1.85 19.00 14.03
C GLY A 35 3.29 18.49 14.21
N GLY A 36 3.76 17.59 13.35
CA GLY A 36 5.14 17.09 13.38
C GLY A 36 6.11 17.89 12.52
N SER A 37 7.38 17.49 12.56
CA SER A 37 8.43 18.08 11.72
C SER A 37 8.22 17.74 10.23
N GLY A 38 7.70 16.55 9.94
CA GLY A 38 7.67 15.96 8.59
C GLY A 38 9.05 15.58 8.05
N GLU A 39 10.12 15.72 8.84
CA GLU A 39 11.51 15.44 8.44
C GLU A 39 11.85 13.96 8.63
N GLY A 40 11.16 13.10 7.89
CA GLY A 40 11.28 11.64 7.96
C GLY A 40 10.15 10.92 7.24
N HIS A 41 9.97 9.64 7.55
CA HIS A 41 8.85 8.84 7.05
C HIS A 41 7.81 8.59 8.13
N ASN A 42 6.62 8.15 7.74
CA ASN A 42 5.54 7.81 8.66
C ASN A 42 4.94 6.43 8.34
N PRO A 43 4.25 5.79 9.30
CA PRO A 43 3.66 4.47 9.09
C PRO A 43 2.71 4.40 7.89
N GLU A 44 1.99 5.48 7.60
CA GLU A 44 1.01 5.56 6.51
C GLU A 44 1.70 5.49 5.14
N GLN A 45 2.82 6.20 4.97
CA GLN A 45 3.68 6.10 3.77
C GLN A 45 4.24 4.68 3.59
N LEU A 46 4.73 4.06 4.68
CA LEU A 46 5.28 2.71 4.61
C LEU A 46 4.20 1.68 4.25
N PHE A 47 2.99 1.89 4.75
CA PHE A 47 1.84 1.07 4.42
C PHE A 47 1.42 1.23 2.95
N ALA A 48 1.37 2.46 2.44
CA ALA A 48 1.12 2.76 1.03
C ALA A 48 2.17 2.12 0.10
N LEU A 49 3.46 2.20 0.45
CA LEU A 49 4.55 1.57 -0.28
C LEU A 49 4.45 0.04 -0.26
N GLY A 50 4.22 -0.56 0.91
CA GLY A 50 4.06 -2.00 1.06
C GLY A 50 2.86 -2.52 0.28
N TRP A 51 1.72 -1.82 0.36
CA TRP A 51 0.48 -2.25 -0.28
C TRP A 51 0.55 -2.09 -1.80
N SER A 52 0.99 -0.94 -2.33
CA SER A 52 1.15 -0.74 -3.77
C SER A 52 2.10 -1.77 -4.39
N SER A 53 3.21 -2.09 -3.72
CA SER A 53 4.15 -3.13 -4.18
C SER A 53 3.53 -4.53 -4.15
N CYS A 54 2.85 -4.87 -3.06
CA CYS A 54 2.18 -6.16 -2.90
C CYS A 54 1.04 -6.35 -3.92
N PHE A 55 0.29 -5.28 -4.20
CA PHE A 55 -0.79 -5.27 -5.17
C PHE A 55 -0.26 -5.31 -6.60
N GLY A 56 0.84 -4.59 -6.89
CA GLY A 56 1.56 -4.67 -8.16
C GLY A 56 1.98 -6.09 -8.51
N GLN A 57 2.45 -6.87 -7.54
CA GLN A 57 2.76 -8.28 -7.76
C GLN A 57 1.52 -9.12 -8.13
N ALA A 58 0.35 -8.84 -7.54
CA ALA A 58 -0.90 -9.49 -7.92
C ALA A 58 -1.33 -9.11 -9.35
N VAL A 59 -1.18 -7.83 -9.72
CA VAL A 59 -1.42 -7.34 -11.08
C VAL A 59 -0.51 -8.06 -12.08
N LEU A 60 0.80 -8.16 -11.80
CA LEU A 60 1.76 -8.86 -12.65
C LEU A 60 1.38 -10.33 -12.89
N LEU A 61 0.89 -11.02 -11.86
CA LEU A 61 0.48 -12.42 -11.95
C LEU A 61 -0.76 -12.60 -12.84
N LEU A 62 -1.69 -11.64 -12.81
CA LEU A 62 -3.00 -11.75 -13.45
C LEU A 62 -3.09 -11.06 -14.81
N ALA A 63 -2.24 -10.08 -15.11
CA ALA A 63 -2.36 -9.24 -16.31
C ALA A 63 -2.44 -10.05 -17.61
N LYS A 64 -1.62 -11.11 -17.74
CA LYS A 64 -1.63 -11.99 -18.92
C LYS A 64 -2.98 -12.68 -19.13
N LYS A 65 -3.67 -13.08 -18.05
CA LYS A 65 -5.01 -13.70 -18.11
C LYS A 65 -6.04 -12.72 -18.70
N HIS A 66 -5.87 -11.43 -18.44
CA HIS A 66 -6.73 -10.35 -18.95
C HIS A 66 -6.26 -9.81 -20.32
N GLY A 67 -5.18 -10.35 -20.89
CA GLY A 67 -4.62 -9.87 -22.15
C GLY A 67 -4.01 -8.47 -22.06
N LEU A 68 -3.45 -8.13 -20.90
CA LEU A 68 -2.83 -6.83 -20.60
C LEU A 68 -1.32 -7.01 -20.35
N ASP A 69 -0.54 -5.98 -20.65
CA ASP A 69 0.88 -5.93 -20.27
C ASP A 69 1.04 -5.46 -18.83
N GLY A 70 1.29 -6.42 -17.93
CA GLY A 70 1.51 -6.12 -16.51
C GLY A 70 2.79 -5.32 -16.24
N GLN A 71 3.80 -5.36 -17.11
CA GLN A 71 5.04 -4.59 -16.89
C GLN A 71 4.82 -3.08 -17.12
N ALA A 72 3.83 -2.73 -17.94
CA ALA A 72 3.39 -1.35 -18.13
C ALA A 72 2.45 -0.86 -17.02
N ALA A 73 2.10 -1.70 -16.04
CA ALA A 73 1.19 -1.34 -14.98
C ALA A 73 1.82 -0.44 -13.92
N LYS A 74 1.08 0.60 -13.56
CA LYS A 74 1.36 1.45 -12.40
C LYS A 74 0.25 1.27 -11.38
N VAL A 75 0.63 0.87 -10.17
CA VAL A 75 -0.27 0.81 -9.02
C VAL A 75 0.05 1.97 -8.10
N THR A 76 -0.95 2.81 -7.85
CA THR A 76 -0.90 3.83 -6.81
C THR A 76 -1.74 3.37 -5.64
N CYS A 77 -1.19 3.44 -4.42
CA CYS A 77 -1.95 3.25 -3.19
C CYS A 77 -1.90 4.56 -2.41
N GLU A 78 -3.06 5.20 -2.28
CA GLU A 78 -3.27 6.30 -1.36
C GLU A 78 -3.77 5.75 -0.04
N VAL A 79 -3.17 6.21 1.06
CA VAL A 79 -3.55 5.83 2.42
C VAL A 79 -3.88 7.11 3.18
N GLU A 80 -5.11 7.18 3.66
CA GLU A 80 -5.60 8.29 4.47
C GLU A 80 -5.64 7.88 5.94
N LEU A 81 -5.26 8.81 6.82
CA LEU A 81 -5.40 8.67 8.26
C LEU A 81 -6.36 9.76 8.76
N ASP A 82 -7.55 9.36 9.15
CA ASP A 82 -8.59 10.24 9.67
C ASP A 82 -8.82 9.99 11.16
N LYS A 83 -9.42 10.97 11.85
CA LYS A 83 -9.96 10.74 13.19
C LYS A 83 -11.23 9.90 13.10
N ASP A 84 -11.40 8.95 14.02
CA ASP A 84 -12.65 8.24 14.22
C ASP A 84 -13.26 8.56 15.60
N THR A 85 -14.30 7.83 16.01
CA THR A 85 -14.99 8.05 17.29
C THR A 85 -14.13 7.76 18.52
N THR A 86 -13.01 7.06 18.37
CA THR A 86 -12.16 6.58 19.47
C THR A 86 -10.72 7.07 19.40
N SER A 87 -10.16 7.23 18.20
CA SER A 87 -8.80 7.70 17.93
C SER A 87 -8.63 8.05 16.44
N PHE A 88 -8.02 7.15 15.66
CA PHE A 88 -7.76 7.29 14.23
C PHE A 88 -8.15 6.02 13.48
N ALA A 89 -8.64 6.19 12.26
CA ALA A 89 -8.92 5.11 11.31
C ALA A 89 -8.17 5.34 10.00
N LEU A 90 -7.82 4.23 9.34
CA LEU A 90 -7.24 4.26 8.00
C LEU A 90 -8.32 4.08 6.95
N LYS A 91 -8.10 4.67 5.78
CA LYS A 91 -8.78 4.33 4.51
C LYS A 91 -7.72 4.17 3.42
N ALA A 92 -8.06 3.44 2.37
CA ALA A 92 -7.16 3.30 1.22
C ALA A 92 -7.89 3.46 -0.11
N HIS A 93 -7.17 3.98 -1.09
CA HIS A 93 -7.60 4.03 -2.48
C HIS A 93 -6.50 3.45 -3.37
N LEU A 94 -6.85 2.39 -4.10
CA LEU A 94 -5.96 1.72 -5.04
C LEU A 94 -6.35 2.08 -6.46
N THR A 95 -5.40 2.63 -7.21
CA THR A 95 -5.56 2.95 -8.62
C THR A 95 -4.64 2.09 -9.46
N LEU A 96 -5.19 1.44 -10.48
CA LEU A 96 -4.43 0.71 -11.50
C LEU A 96 -4.48 1.47 -12.83
N ALA A 97 -3.31 1.77 -13.38
CA ALA A 97 -3.17 2.36 -14.71
C ALA A 97 -2.30 1.48 -15.60
N ILE A 98 -2.73 1.23 -16.83
CA ILE A 98 -1.90 0.66 -17.91
C ILE A 98 -2.14 1.52 -19.16
N PRO A 99 -1.14 2.25 -19.66
CA PRO A 99 -1.33 3.14 -20.81
C PRO A 99 -1.93 2.42 -22.02
N GLY A 100 -3.03 2.96 -22.56
CA GLY A 100 -3.71 2.42 -23.74
C GLY A 100 -4.51 1.13 -23.50
N ALA A 101 -4.64 0.67 -22.25
CA ALA A 101 -5.45 -0.50 -21.94
C ALA A 101 -6.95 -0.20 -21.95
N ASP A 102 -7.72 -1.24 -22.23
CA ASP A 102 -9.17 -1.21 -22.14
C ASP A 102 -9.62 -1.12 -20.65
N LYS A 103 -10.56 -0.22 -20.37
CA LYS A 103 -10.99 0.06 -18.99
C LYS A 103 -11.73 -1.11 -18.35
N ASP A 104 -12.51 -1.86 -19.10
CA ASP A 104 -13.27 -3.00 -18.55
C ASP A 104 -12.31 -4.14 -18.16
N LYS A 105 -11.29 -4.39 -18.99
CA LYS A 105 -10.21 -5.33 -18.65
C LYS A 105 -9.40 -4.88 -17.44
N LEU A 106 -9.09 -3.59 -17.33
CA LEU A 106 -8.42 -3.04 -16.15
C LEU A 106 -9.26 -3.20 -14.89
N GLN A 107 -10.57 -2.95 -14.99
CA GLN A 107 -11.50 -3.07 -13.89
C GLN A 107 -11.59 -4.52 -13.39
N ALA A 108 -11.71 -5.47 -14.32
CA ALA A 108 -11.68 -6.89 -13.97
C ALA A 108 -10.34 -7.31 -13.34
N LEU A 109 -9.22 -6.79 -13.84
CA LEU A 109 -7.88 -7.07 -13.30
C LEU A 109 -7.68 -6.51 -11.89
N ILE A 110 -8.07 -5.26 -11.61
CA ILE A 110 -7.91 -4.65 -10.28
C ILE A 110 -8.78 -5.37 -9.23
N GLU A 111 -10.01 -5.74 -9.59
CA GLU A 111 -10.91 -6.48 -8.70
C GLU A 111 -10.37 -7.87 -8.34
N GLU A 112 -9.84 -8.60 -9.32
CA GLU A 112 -9.24 -9.92 -9.10
C GLU A 112 -7.93 -9.82 -8.31
N ALA A 113 -7.09 -8.82 -8.59
CA ALA A 113 -5.88 -8.55 -7.83
C ALA A 113 -6.18 -8.25 -6.36
N HIS A 114 -7.28 -7.53 -6.08
CA HIS A 114 -7.72 -7.24 -4.71
C HIS A 114 -8.15 -8.49 -3.93
N GLN A 115 -8.55 -9.58 -4.61
CA GLN A 115 -8.87 -10.85 -3.93
C GLN A 115 -7.63 -11.61 -3.46
N ILE A 116 -6.50 -11.50 -4.19
CA ILE A 116 -5.33 -12.35 -3.92
C ILE A 116 -4.21 -11.63 -3.17
N CYS A 117 -4.10 -10.31 -3.31
CA CYS A 117 -3.08 -9.49 -2.66
C CYS A 117 -3.11 -9.68 -1.13
N PRO A 118 -2.01 -10.15 -0.50
CA PRO A 118 -1.93 -10.32 0.96
C PRO A 118 -2.36 -9.10 1.79
N TYR A 119 -1.96 -7.89 1.41
CA TYR A 119 -2.33 -6.67 2.14
C TYR A 119 -3.84 -6.42 2.04
N SER A 120 -4.42 -6.56 0.85
CA SER A 120 -5.88 -6.46 0.64
C SER A 120 -6.67 -7.51 1.43
N LYS A 121 -6.15 -8.74 1.54
CA LYS A 121 -6.78 -9.78 2.37
C LYS A 121 -6.73 -9.45 3.86
N ALA A 122 -5.62 -8.90 4.33
CA ALA A 122 -5.43 -8.56 5.74
C ALA A 122 -6.31 -7.37 6.20
N THR A 123 -6.58 -6.42 5.30
CA THR A 123 -7.37 -5.20 5.60
C THR A 123 -8.87 -5.35 5.35
N ARG A 124 -9.28 -6.45 4.70
CA ARG A 124 -10.67 -6.68 4.32
C ARG A 124 -11.60 -6.65 5.53
N ASN A 125 -12.72 -5.94 5.37
CA ASN A 125 -13.74 -5.74 6.41
C ASN A 125 -13.26 -4.97 7.65
N ASN A 126 -12.03 -4.43 7.65
CA ASN A 126 -11.49 -3.62 8.74
C ASN A 126 -11.41 -2.14 8.37
N ILE A 127 -11.04 -1.81 7.13
CA ILE A 127 -10.97 -0.43 6.64
C ILE A 127 -11.68 -0.29 5.28
N PRO A 128 -12.23 0.90 4.96
CA PRO A 128 -12.71 1.18 3.61
C PRO A 128 -11.56 1.13 2.60
N VAL A 129 -11.78 0.41 1.49
CA VAL A 129 -10.85 0.35 0.36
C VAL A 129 -11.61 0.61 -0.92
N THR A 130 -11.24 1.67 -1.64
CA THR A 130 -11.81 2.01 -2.95
C THR A 130 -10.86 1.54 -4.05
N LEU A 131 -11.40 1.08 -5.17
CA LEU A 131 -10.65 0.66 -6.36
C LEU A 131 -11.01 1.57 -7.53
N SER A 132 -10.01 2.00 -8.30
CA SER A 132 -10.21 2.76 -9.54
C SER A 132 -9.21 2.37 -10.61
N VAL A 133 -9.55 2.68 -11.86
CA VAL A 133 -8.67 2.47 -13.02
C VAL A 133 -8.47 3.78 -13.79
N ALA A 134 -7.27 3.96 -14.35
CA ALA A 134 -6.89 5.16 -15.10
C ALA A 134 -6.33 4.81 -16.49
#